data_AF-Q5WRX8-F1
#
_entry.id   AF-Q5WRX8-F1
#
_cell.length_a   1.000
_cell.length_b   1.000
_cell.length_c   1.000
_cell.angle_alpha   90.00
_cell.angle_beta   90.00
_cell.angle_gamma   90.00
#
_symmetry.space_group_name_H-M   'P 1'
#
loop_
_entity.id
_entity.type
_entity.pdbx_description
1 polymer ?
#
loop_
_entity_poly.entity_id
_entity_poly.type
_entity_poly.pdbx_seq_one_letter_code
_entity_poly.pdbx_strand_id
1 'polypeptide(L)'
;MDPKQLKQAIAEDMKTIKMLNPEIIPARFYYGGLLKGVFNGVWRMSIILFLTLCYVMSDDKEPISFSSLFIDSGITALFLSIVAMLILLTPISFFVQFQFHLEKKLKTSALIRKKCNHISMVFFGMFAFLCILFGSYASGQQIFFMLVVSFFLSLGATHIAVHMELSRIGFSSLFTLCNEFFSKGKTVSIEEAQK
;
A
#
# COMPACT_ATOMS: atom_id res chain seq x y z
N MET A 1 7.08 23.49 7.52
CA MET A 1 7.26 24.28 6.28
C MET A 1 6.10 25.26 6.21
N ASP A 2 6.38 26.55 6.00
CA ASP A 2 5.33 27.56 5.91
C ASP A 2 4.43 27.31 4.69
N PRO A 3 3.10 27.56 4.72
CA PRO A 3 2.20 27.29 3.60
C PRO A 3 2.61 27.97 2.29
N LYS A 4 3.21 29.17 2.35
CA LYS A 4 3.68 29.88 1.14
C LYS A 4 4.91 29.19 0.54
N GLN A 5 5.84 28.78 1.38
CA GLN A 5 7.03 28.01 0.96
C GLN A 5 6.66 26.65 0.39
N LEU A 6 5.65 25.98 0.97
CA LEU A 6 5.15 24.70 0.48
C LEU A 6 4.54 24.85 -0.91
N LYS A 7 3.70 25.87 -1.13
CA LYS A 7 3.09 26.14 -2.44
C LYS A 7 4.15 26.40 -3.51
N GLN A 8 5.21 27.14 -3.18
CA GLN A 8 6.32 27.39 -4.10
C GLN A 8 7.10 26.11 -4.42
N ALA A 9 7.42 25.30 -3.40
CA ALA A 9 8.12 24.03 -3.59
C ALA A 9 7.30 23.06 -4.45
N ILE A 10 5.98 22.99 -4.27
CA ILE A 10 5.08 22.21 -5.13
C ILE A 10 5.15 22.69 -6.58
N ALA A 11 5.09 24.00 -6.82
CA ALA A 11 5.13 24.56 -8.17
C ALA A 11 6.46 24.30 -8.88
N GLU A 12 7.57 24.38 -8.15
CA GLU A 12 8.90 24.03 -8.65
C GLU A 12 9.01 22.53 -8.96
N ASP A 13 8.54 21.66 -8.06
CA ASP A 13 8.52 20.21 -8.27
C ASP A 13 7.67 19.82 -9.48
N MET A 14 6.52 20.45 -9.69
CA MET A 14 5.70 20.23 -10.90
C MET A 14 6.44 20.58 -12.19
N LYS A 15 7.24 21.66 -12.20
CA LYS A 15 8.07 22.02 -13.36
C LYS A 15 9.18 21.01 -13.58
N THR A 16 9.84 20.58 -12.51
CA THR A 16 10.89 19.57 -12.55
C THR A 16 10.39 18.25 -13.12
N ILE A 17 9.24 17.74 -12.66
CA ILE A 17 8.64 16.48 -13.18
C ILE A 17 8.36 16.57 -14.68
N LYS A 18 7.87 17.72 -15.18
CA LYS A 18 7.59 17.92 -16.60
C LYS A 18 8.85 17.94 -17.48
N MET A 19 9.97 18.40 -16.93
CA MET A 19 11.25 18.49 -17.65
C MET A 19 12.09 17.23 -17.54
N LEU A 20 11.74 16.33 -16.62
CA LEU A 20 12.44 15.07 -16.45
C LEU A 20 12.13 14.09 -17.59
N ASN A 21 13.16 13.38 -18.03
CA ASN A 21 12.98 12.17 -18.83
C ASN A 21 13.02 10.94 -17.90
N PRO A 22 12.15 9.95 -18.11
CA PRO A 22 12.18 8.70 -17.35
C PRO A 22 13.49 7.95 -17.65
N GLU A 23 14.25 7.66 -16.59
CA GLU A 23 15.48 6.85 -16.67
C GLU A 23 15.10 5.37 -16.52
N ILE A 24 15.84 4.47 -17.17
CA ILE A 24 15.62 3.03 -17.00
C ILE A 24 16.01 2.64 -15.57
N ILE A 25 15.06 2.09 -14.80
CA ILE A 25 15.33 1.63 -13.44
C ILE A 25 16.17 0.34 -13.50
N PRO A 26 17.31 0.26 -12.80
CA PRO A 26 18.07 -0.98 -12.68
C PRO A 26 17.20 -2.08 -12.06
N ALA A 27 17.19 -3.26 -12.68
CA ALA A 27 16.36 -4.40 -12.25
C ALA A 27 16.54 -4.74 -10.77
N ARG A 28 17.79 -4.73 -10.26
CA ARG A 28 18.09 -4.99 -8.85
C ARG A 28 17.40 -4.01 -7.90
N PHE A 29 17.32 -2.72 -8.28
CA PHE A 29 16.65 -1.72 -7.47
C PHE A 29 15.14 -1.89 -7.53
N TYR A 30 14.58 -2.06 -8.73
CA TYR A 30 13.14 -2.19 -8.93
C TYR A 30 12.57 -3.45 -8.27
N TYR A 31 13.07 -4.63 -8.62
CA TYR A 31 12.59 -5.90 -8.06
C TYR A 31 12.95 -6.05 -6.59
N GLY A 32 14.12 -5.56 -6.16
CA GLY A 32 14.49 -5.56 -4.74
C GLY A 32 13.57 -4.67 -3.90
N GLY A 33 13.22 -3.49 -4.42
CA GLY A 33 12.25 -2.58 -3.78
C GLY A 33 10.86 -3.19 -3.71
N LEU A 34 10.39 -3.79 -4.80
CA LEU A 34 9.12 -4.51 -4.84
C LEU A 34 9.09 -5.66 -3.84
N LEU A 35 10.10 -6.53 -3.85
CA LEU A 35 10.18 -7.67 -2.94
C LEU A 35 10.18 -7.21 -1.48
N LYS A 36 10.93 -6.15 -1.15
CA LYS A 36 10.94 -5.59 0.20
C LYS A 36 9.57 -5.03 0.60
N GLY A 37 8.89 -4.34 -0.31
CA GLY A 37 7.54 -3.81 -0.09
C GLY A 37 6.52 -4.92 0.12
N VAL A 38 6.55 -5.93 -0.75
CA VAL A 38 5.71 -7.13 -0.68
C VAL A 38 5.95 -7.88 0.61
N PHE A 39 7.20 -8.18 0.94
CA PHE A 39 7.55 -8.92 2.16
C PHE A 39 7.09 -8.20 3.44
N ASN A 40 7.34 -6.89 3.54
CA ASN A 40 6.90 -6.10 4.69
C ASN A 40 5.36 -6.03 4.79
N GLY A 41 4.67 -5.93 3.65
CA GLY A 41 3.22 -5.95 3.63
C GLY A 41 2.63 -7.32 3.99
N VAL A 42 3.19 -8.43 3.44
CA VAL A 42 2.82 -9.80 3.81
C VAL A 42 2.99 -9.97 5.32
N TRP A 43 4.15 -9.60 5.88
CA TRP A 43 4.41 -9.78 7.31
C TRP A 43 3.37 -9.07 8.19
N ARG A 44 3.05 -7.81 7.88
CA ARG A 44 2.06 -7.02 8.64
C ARG A 44 0.63 -7.56 8.48
N MET A 45 0.23 -7.89 7.26
CA MET A 45 -1.08 -8.50 6.99
C MET A 45 -1.21 -9.84 7.72
N SER A 46 -0.17 -10.67 7.66
CA SER A 46 -0.15 -12.00 8.28
C SER A 46 -0.33 -11.90 9.78
N ILE A 47 0.33 -10.95 10.46
CA ILE A 47 0.16 -10.78 11.91
C ILE A 47 -1.29 -10.41 12.26
N ILE A 48 -1.88 -9.45 11.54
CA ILE A 48 -3.26 -9.00 11.81
C ILE A 48 -4.24 -10.16 11.59
N LEU A 49 -4.11 -10.84 10.45
CA LEU A 49 -4.96 -11.96 10.07
C LEU A 49 -4.80 -13.14 11.01
N PHE A 50 -3.57 -13.49 11.36
CA PHE A 50 -3.25 -14.58 12.29
C PHE A 50 -3.90 -14.37 13.64
N LEU A 51 -3.75 -13.18 14.23
CA LEU A 51 -4.36 -12.87 15.53
C LEU A 51 -5.88 -12.95 15.47
N THR A 52 -6.47 -12.46 14.38
CA THR A 52 -7.92 -12.49 14.17
C THR A 52 -8.45 -13.91 14.02
N LEU A 53 -7.77 -14.75 13.22
CA LEU A 53 -8.14 -16.14 13.01
C LEU A 53 -7.97 -16.98 14.28
N CYS A 54 -6.85 -16.80 14.99
CA CYS A 54 -6.63 -17.46 16.28
C CYS A 54 -7.73 -17.11 17.29
N TYR A 55 -8.16 -15.84 17.34
CA TYR A 55 -9.24 -15.41 18.22
C TYR A 55 -10.57 -16.07 17.87
N VAL A 56 -10.99 -15.99 16.61
CA VAL A 56 -12.28 -16.53 16.15
C VAL A 56 -12.33 -18.06 16.28
N MET A 57 -11.28 -18.75 15.86
CA MET A 57 -11.23 -20.22 15.86
C MET A 57 -10.99 -20.80 17.26
N SER A 58 -10.52 -20.00 18.22
CA SER A 58 -10.44 -20.41 19.63
C SER A 58 -11.77 -20.32 20.37
N ASP A 59 -12.72 -19.53 19.87
CA ASP A 59 -14.05 -19.36 20.46
C ASP A 59 -15.06 -20.41 19.94
N ASP A 60 -14.66 -21.20 18.95
CA ASP A 60 -15.47 -22.32 18.48
C ASP A 60 -15.64 -23.39 19.58
N LYS A 61 -16.85 -23.94 19.67
CA LYS A 61 -17.26 -24.86 20.75
C LYS A 61 -16.57 -26.22 20.73
N GLU A 62 -15.79 -26.51 19.69
CA GLU A 62 -15.07 -27.77 19.57
C GLU A 62 -13.68 -27.67 20.20
N PRO A 63 -13.25 -28.68 20.98
CA PRO A 63 -11.92 -28.67 21.56
C PRO A 63 -10.86 -28.85 20.46
N ILE A 64 -10.19 -27.75 20.11
CA ILE A 64 -9.09 -27.73 19.13
C ILE A 64 -7.75 -27.69 19.89
N SER A 65 -6.76 -28.46 19.41
CA SER A 65 -5.40 -28.37 19.95
C SER A 65 -4.78 -27.02 19.62
N PHE A 66 -4.07 -26.40 20.57
CA PHE A 66 -3.33 -25.16 20.31
C PHE A 66 -2.36 -25.28 19.14
N SER A 67 -1.74 -26.46 18.95
CA SER A 67 -0.83 -26.69 17.83
C SER A 67 -1.54 -26.61 16.47
N SER A 68 -2.71 -27.22 16.32
CA SER A 68 -3.49 -27.15 15.07
C SER A 68 -4.02 -25.74 14.85
N LEU A 69 -4.52 -25.08 15.91
CA LEU A 69 -5.00 -23.70 15.84
C LEU A 69 -3.94 -22.75 15.26
N PHE A 70 -2.71 -22.81 15.78
CA PHE A 70 -1.62 -21.95 15.32
C PHE A 70 -1.15 -22.28 13.90
N ILE A 71 -1.08 -23.57 13.55
CA ILE A 71 -0.66 -23.99 12.21
C ILE A 71 -1.70 -23.58 11.17
N ASP A 72 -2.98 -23.88 11.40
CA ASP A 72 -4.06 -23.61 10.45
C ASP A 72 -4.29 -22.11 10.29
N SER A 73 -4.33 -21.36 11.39
CA SER A 73 -4.42 -19.90 11.37
C SER A 73 -3.21 -19.26 10.71
N GLY A 74 -2.00 -19.79 10.97
CA GLY A 74 -0.75 -19.29 10.41
C GLY A 74 -0.66 -19.47 8.90
N ILE A 75 -0.95 -20.67 8.40
CA ILE A 75 -0.95 -20.98 6.96
C ILE A 75 -2.02 -20.14 6.26
N THR A 76 -3.22 -20.07 6.82
CA THR A 76 -4.33 -19.33 6.22
C THR A 76 -4.05 -17.83 6.19
N ALA A 77 -3.52 -17.25 7.27
CA ALA A 77 -3.13 -15.85 7.33
C ALA A 77 -2.03 -15.52 6.31
N LEU A 78 -1.02 -16.40 6.15
CA LEU A 78 0.03 -16.23 5.14
C LEU A 78 -0.53 -16.26 3.73
N PHE A 79 -1.39 -17.24 3.42
CA PHE A 79 -1.99 -17.37 2.09
C PHE A 79 -2.83 -16.14 1.74
N LEU A 80 -3.73 -15.72 2.63
CA LEU A 80 -4.56 -14.53 2.44
C LEU A 80 -3.73 -13.25 2.31
N SER A 81 -2.63 -13.15 3.06
CA SER A 81 -1.70 -12.02 2.96
C SER A 81 -1.01 -11.95 1.60
N ILE A 82 -0.58 -13.09 1.06
CA ILE A 82 0.01 -13.14 -0.28
C ILE A 82 -0.99 -12.66 -1.33
N VAL A 83 -2.24 -13.16 -1.27
CA VAL A 83 -3.32 -12.74 -2.18
C VAL A 83 -3.60 -11.23 -2.05
N ALA A 84 -3.71 -10.71 -0.83
CA ALA A 84 -3.90 -9.28 -0.59
C ALA A 84 -2.75 -8.42 -1.16
N MET A 85 -1.52 -8.91 -1.06
CA MET A 85 -0.36 -8.20 -1.60
C MET A 85 -0.28 -8.19 -3.13
N LEU A 86 -0.90 -9.15 -3.81
CA LEU A 86 -1.06 -9.09 -5.27
C LEU A 86 -1.92 -7.89 -5.68
N ILE A 87 -3.00 -7.61 -4.93
CA ILE A 87 -3.86 -6.44 -5.16
C ILE A 87 -3.11 -5.14 -4.85
N LEU A 88 -2.28 -5.14 -3.80
CA LEU A 88 -1.47 -3.99 -3.40
C LEU A 88 -0.18 -3.81 -4.23
N LEU A 89 0.08 -4.66 -5.23
CA LEU A 89 1.31 -4.58 -6.02
C LEU A 89 1.41 -3.25 -6.79
N THR A 90 0.28 -2.74 -7.31
CA THR A 90 0.21 -1.48 -8.04
C THR A 90 0.69 -0.28 -7.20
N PRO A 91 0.12 0.00 -6.01
CA PRO A 91 0.60 1.10 -5.18
C PRO A 91 2.04 0.90 -4.68
N ILE A 92 2.49 -0.34 -4.47
CA ILE A 92 3.90 -0.62 -4.09
C ILE A 92 4.83 -0.30 -5.25
N SER A 93 4.49 -0.71 -6.47
CA SER A 93 5.26 -0.40 -7.68
C SER A 93 5.36 1.11 -7.89
N PHE A 94 4.24 1.84 -7.74
CA PHE A 94 4.25 3.30 -7.80
C PHE A 94 5.23 3.90 -6.78
N PHE A 95 5.22 3.40 -5.54
CA PHE A 95 6.13 3.88 -4.50
C PHE A 95 7.61 3.61 -4.84
N VAL A 96 7.94 2.42 -5.38
CA VAL A 96 9.32 2.10 -5.80
C VAL A 96 9.78 2.99 -6.94
N GLN A 97 8.90 3.24 -7.92
CA GLN A 97 9.19 4.15 -9.04
C GLN A 97 9.38 5.59 -8.56
N PHE A 98 8.58 6.03 -7.58
CA PHE A 98 8.75 7.32 -6.91
C PHE A 98 10.11 7.43 -6.21
N GLN A 99 10.51 6.41 -5.44
CA GLN A 99 11.79 6.40 -4.76
C GLN A 99 12.97 6.51 -5.72
N PHE A 100 12.90 5.84 -6.86
CA PHE A 100 13.97 5.89 -7.85
C PHE A 100 14.01 7.22 -8.60
N HIS A 101 12.90 7.60 -9.22
CA HIS A 101 12.88 8.70 -10.18
C HIS A 101 12.79 10.08 -9.54
N LEU A 102 12.09 10.19 -8.41
CA LEU A 102 11.62 11.48 -7.91
C LEU A 102 12.13 11.81 -6.51
N GLU A 103 12.43 10.82 -5.65
CA GLU A 103 12.81 11.09 -4.25
C GLU A 103 14.04 11.99 -4.11
N LYS A 104 15.03 11.88 -5.00
CA LYS A 104 16.23 12.73 -4.95
C LYS A 104 16.11 14.03 -5.75
N LYS A 105 15.09 14.15 -6.60
CA LYS A 105 14.94 15.25 -7.57
C LYS A 105 13.87 16.27 -7.17
N LEU A 106 13.02 15.93 -6.19
CA LEU A 106 11.96 16.80 -5.67
C LEU A 106 12.32 17.42 -4.33
N LYS A 107 12.00 18.69 -4.14
CA LYS A 107 12.13 19.39 -2.84
C LYS A 107 11.12 18.88 -1.82
N THR A 108 9.97 18.39 -2.26
CA THR A 108 8.92 17.84 -1.41
C THR A 108 9.02 16.33 -1.18
N SER A 109 10.10 15.68 -1.62
CA SER A 109 10.24 14.22 -1.57
C SER A 109 10.09 13.63 -0.16
N ALA A 110 10.68 14.26 0.85
CA ALA A 110 10.55 13.85 2.24
C ALA A 110 9.10 13.92 2.74
N LEU A 111 8.33 14.92 2.28
CA LEU A 111 6.91 15.06 2.58
C LEU A 111 6.09 13.96 1.88
N ILE A 112 6.36 13.69 0.60
CA ILE A 112 5.67 12.62 -0.15
C ILE A 112 5.94 11.28 0.50
N ARG A 113 7.19 10.97 0.86
CA ARG A 113 7.54 9.73 1.56
C ARG A 113 6.83 9.62 2.91
N LYS A 114 6.77 10.71 3.69
CA LYS A 114 6.02 10.74 4.94
C LYS A 114 4.53 10.49 4.72
N LYS A 115 3.95 11.05 3.66
CA LYS A 115 2.55 10.80 3.28
C LYS A 115 2.33 9.36 2.86
N CYS A 116 3.14 8.78 1.97
CA CYS A 116 3.03 7.35 1.61
C CYS A 116 3.09 6.42 2.83
N ASN A 117 3.97 6.72 3.80
CA ASN A 117 3.99 5.99 5.07
C ASN A 117 2.70 6.17 5.87
N HIS A 118 2.13 7.38 5.88
CA HIS A 118 0.84 7.65 6.51
C HIS A 118 -0.31 6.91 5.81
N ILE A 119 -0.32 6.83 4.47
CA ILE A 119 -1.28 6.02 3.70
C ILE A 119 -1.24 4.57 4.17
N SER A 120 -0.03 3.98 4.23
CA SER A 120 0.14 2.61 4.71
C SER A 120 -0.33 2.44 6.16
N MET A 121 -0.02 3.41 7.03
CA MET A 121 -0.46 3.39 8.43
C MET A 121 -1.98 3.45 8.56
N VAL A 122 -2.65 4.32 7.80
CA VAL A 122 -4.12 4.44 7.79
C VAL A 122 -4.75 3.14 7.30
N PHE A 123 -4.22 2.55 6.22
CA PHE A 123 -4.70 1.27 5.70
C PHE A 123 -4.57 0.14 6.72
N PHE A 124 -3.38 -0.07 7.29
CA PHE A 124 -3.18 -1.15 8.25
C PHE A 124 -3.94 -0.91 9.56
N GLY A 125 -4.05 0.35 10.01
CA GLY A 125 -4.81 0.72 11.20
C GLY A 125 -6.31 0.45 11.03
N MET A 126 -6.88 0.89 9.90
CA MET A 126 -8.30 0.65 9.59
C MET A 126 -8.58 -0.84 9.37
N PHE A 127 -7.67 -1.55 8.69
CA PHE A 127 -7.80 -2.98 8.48
C PHE A 127 -7.78 -3.75 9.80
N ALA A 128 -6.81 -3.46 10.69
CA ALA A 128 -6.73 -4.08 12.01
C ALA A 128 -7.98 -3.79 12.84
N PHE A 129 -8.46 -2.55 12.84
CA PHE A 129 -9.69 -2.17 13.54
C PHE A 129 -10.91 -2.97 13.04
N LEU A 130 -11.10 -3.09 11.73
CA LEU A 130 -12.21 -3.85 11.15
C LEU A 130 -12.06 -5.36 11.41
N CYS A 131 -10.85 -5.90 11.38
CA CYS A 131 -10.60 -7.30 11.73
C CYS A 131 -10.92 -7.61 13.20
N ILE A 132 -10.57 -6.72 14.13
CA ILE A 132 -10.95 -6.85 15.55
C ILE A 132 -12.47 -6.78 15.69
N LEU A 133 -13.09 -5.79 15.05
CA LEU A 133 -14.54 -5.60 15.10
C LEU A 133 -15.27 -6.83 14.57
N PHE A 134 -14.98 -7.27 13.35
CA PHE A 134 -15.67 -8.44 12.78
C PHE A 134 -15.27 -9.75 13.43
N GLY A 135 -14.03 -9.87 13.92
CA GLY A 135 -13.61 -11.03 14.71
C GLY A 135 -14.46 -11.23 15.97
N SER A 136 -14.96 -10.15 16.58
CA SER A 136 -15.84 -10.24 17.76
C SER A 136 -17.29 -10.68 17.46
N TYR A 137 -17.72 -10.70 16.20
CA TYR A 137 -19.09 -11.07 15.81
C TYR A 137 -19.17 -12.28 14.87
N ALA A 138 -18.11 -12.59 14.14
CA ALA A 138 -18.13 -13.61 13.11
C ALA A 138 -17.74 -14.98 13.67
N SER A 139 -18.55 -16.00 13.37
CA SER A 139 -18.27 -17.41 13.72
C SER A 139 -17.65 -18.17 12.55
N GLY A 140 -16.69 -19.07 12.82
CA GLY A 140 -16.19 -20.08 11.88
C GLY A 140 -15.99 -19.56 10.45
N GLN A 141 -16.76 -20.07 9.49
CA GLN A 141 -16.62 -19.75 8.06
C GLN A 141 -16.98 -18.30 7.68
N GLN A 142 -17.79 -17.59 8.48
CA GLN A 142 -18.19 -16.21 8.17
C GLN A 142 -17.02 -15.24 8.26
N ILE A 143 -15.98 -15.58 9.04
CA ILE A 143 -14.80 -14.73 9.19
C ILE A 143 -14.11 -14.49 7.85
N PHE A 144 -14.05 -15.48 6.96
CA PHE A 144 -13.39 -15.33 5.67
C PHE A 144 -14.04 -14.25 4.81
N PHE A 145 -15.38 -14.24 4.76
CA PHE A 145 -16.11 -13.19 4.07
C PHE A 145 -15.87 -11.82 4.71
N MET A 146 -15.94 -11.76 6.04
CA MET A 146 -15.70 -10.51 6.78
C MET A 146 -14.28 -9.97 6.62
N LEU A 147 -13.26 -10.83 6.54
CA LEU A 147 -11.87 -10.44 6.28
C LEU A 147 -11.71 -9.81 4.90
N VAL A 148 -12.39 -10.36 3.88
CA VAL A 148 -12.43 -9.78 2.53
C VAL A 148 -13.11 -8.40 2.57
N VAL A 149 -14.25 -8.30 3.26
CA VAL A 149 -14.95 -7.02 3.43
C VAL A 149 -14.07 -6.01 4.18
N SER A 150 -13.41 -6.39 5.27
CA SER A 150 -12.45 -5.55 6.00
C SER A 150 -11.34 -5.01 5.11
N PHE A 151 -10.79 -5.86 4.24
CA PHE A 151 -9.74 -5.48 3.32
C PHE A 151 -10.21 -4.38 2.35
N PHE A 152 -11.35 -4.60 1.69
CA PHE A 152 -11.89 -3.63 0.73
C PHE A 152 -12.43 -2.35 1.39
N LEU A 153 -13.06 -2.45 2.57
CA LEU A 153 -13.46 -1.27 3.34
C LEU A 153 -12.25 -0.46 3.80
N SER A 154 -11.17 -1.11 4.23
CA SER A 154 -9.92 -0.42 4.56
C SER A 154 -9.32 0.28 3.34
N LEU A 155 -9.31 -0.36 2.17
CA LEU A 155 -8.89 0.28 0.92
C LEU A 155 -9.74 1.51 0.60
N GLY A 156 -11.06 1.40 0.67
CA GLY A 156 -11.99 2.51 0.40
C GLY A 156 -11.81 3.67 1.38
N ALA A 157 -11.75 3.37 2.68
CA ALA A 157 -11.52 4.37 3.72
C ALA A 157 -10.17 5.07 3.55
N THR A 158 -9.12 4.30 3.23
CA THR A 158 -7.79 4.85 2.95
C THR A 158 -7.83 5.77 1.73
N HIS A 159 -8.47 5.33 0.64
CA HIS A 159 -8.60 6.13 -0.57
C HIS A 159 -9.27 7.49 -0.29
N ILE A 160 -10.38 7.49 0.46
CA ILE A 160 -11.09 8.72 0.84
C ILE A 160 -10.20 9.62 1.72
N ALA A 161 -9.60 9.06 2.77
CA ALA A 161 -8.75 9.81 3.70
C ALA A 161 -7.56 10.46 2.98
N VAL A 162 -6.92 9.71 2.09
CA VAL A 162 -5.81 10.19 1.27
C VAL A 162 -6.26 11.25 0.29
N HIS A 163 -7.37 11.06 -0.40
CA HIS A 163 -7.89 12.04 -1.34
C HIS A 163 -8.20 13.38 -0.64
N MET A 164 -8.84 13.33 0.53
CA MET A 164 -9.13 14.52 1.34
C MET A 164 -7.84 15.22 1.80
N GLU A 165 -6.85 14.47 2.27
CA GLU A 165 -5.60 15.03 2.77
C GLU A 165 -4.74 15.62 1.64
N LEU A 166 -4.63 14.92 0.50
CA LEU A 166 -3.90 15.40 -0.67
C LEU A 166 -4.58 16.62 -1.30
N SER A 167 -5.92 16.67 -1.30
CA SER A 167 -6.67 17.84 -1.78
C SER A 167 -6.49 19.05 -0.87
N ARG A 168 -6.52 18.85 0.47
CA ARG A 168 -6.27 19.93 1.44
C ARG A 168 -4.89 20.56 1.29
N ILE A 169 -3.87 19.77 0.99
CA ILE A 169 -2.48 20.23 0.90
C ILE A 169 -2.13 20.66 -0.55
N GLY A 170 -3.01 20.42 -1.52
CA GLY A 170 -2.76 20.72 -2.94
C GLY A 170 -1.78 19.75 -3.62
N PHE A 171 -1.49 18.60 -3.01
CA PHE A 171 -0.60 17.57 -3.55
C PHE A 171 -1.28 16.64 -4.56
N SER A 172 -2.62 16.69 -4.67
CA SER A 172 -3.37 15.86 -5.62
C SER A 172 -2.87 16.03 -7.06
N SER A 173 -2.56 17.27 -7.46
CA SER A 173 -1.98 17.58 -8.78
C SER A 173 -0.58 16.99 -8.96
N LEU A 174 0.28 17.02 -7.95
CA LEU A 174 1.61 16.39 -7.98
C LEU A 174 1.50 14.88 -8.14
N PHE A 175 0.65 14.21 -7.36
CA PHE A 175 0.44 12.76 -7.47
C PHE A 175 -0.08 12.36 -8.85
N THR A 176 -1.00 13.15 -9.41
CA THR A 176 -1.51 12.95 -10.76
C THR A 176 -0.38 13.07 -11.80
N LEU A 177 0.46 14.09 -11.68
CA LEU A 177 1.61 14.32 -12.58
C LEU A 177 2.68 13.24 -12.46
N CYS A 178 2.96 12.74 -11.25
CA CYS A 178 3.82 11.59 -11.04
C CYS A 178 3.27 10.34 -11.74
N ASN A 179 1.96 10.10 -11.61
CA ASN A 179 1.31 8.94 -12.25
C ASN A 179 1.35 9.05 -13.78
N GLU A 180 1.09 10.24 -14.32
CA GLU A 180 1.20 10.52 -15.75
C GLU A 180 2.64 10.30 -16.25
N PHE A 181 3.64 10.81 -15.52
CA PHE A 181 5.06 10.61 -15.83
C PHE A 181 5.43 9.11 -15.89
N PHE A 182 5.00 8.32 -14.91
CA PHE A 182 5.23 6.88 -14.91
C PHE A 182 4.47 6.14 -16.01
N SER A 183 3.27 6.60 -16.39
CA SER A 183 2.55 6.04 -17.53
C SER A 183 3.22 6.36 -18.88
N LYS A 184 3.77 7.55 -19.03
CA LYS A 184 4.48 7.97 -20.25
C LYS A 184 5.77 7.17 -20.47
N GLY A 185 6.47 6.80 -19.39
CA GLY A 185 7.61 5.88 -19.47
C GLY A 185 7.25 4.47 -19.99
N LYS A 186 6.01 4.01 -19.78
CA LYS A 186 5.53 2.71 -20.28
C LYS A 186 5.22 2.72 -21.78
N THR A 187 4.85 3.87 -22.36
CA THR A 187 4.50 3.95 -23.79
C THR A 187 5.73 4.15 -24.67
N VAL A 188 6.71 4.96 -24.25
CA VAL A 188 7.94 5.20 -25.02
C VAL A 188 8.79 3.95 -25.17
N SER A 189 8.84 3.10 -24.13
CA SER A 189 9.61 1.85 -24.13
C SER A 189 9.05 0.77 -25.08
N ILE A 190 7.80 0.89 -25.54
CA ILE A 190 7.19 -0.07 -26.47
C ILE A 190 7.47 0.34 -27.92
N GLU A 191 7.42 1.64 -28.26
CA GLU A 191 7.67 2.12 -29.62
C GLU A 191 9.15 1.99 -30.03
N GLU A 192 10.11 2.19 -29.12
CA GLU A 192 11.53 2.05 -29.42
C GLU A 192 12.00 0.58 -29.50
N ALA A 193 11.28 -0.35 -28.87
CA ALA A 193 11.58 -1.79 -28.94
C ALA A 193 11.01 -2.45 -30.21
N GLN A 194 10.23 -1.72 -31.01
CA GLN A 194 9.62 -2.19 -32.27
C GLN A 194 10.27 -1.58 -33.53
N LYS A 195 11.34 -0.80 -33.38
CA LYS A 195 12.21 -0.34 -34.48
C LYS A 195 13.54 -1.07 -34.47
#